data_AF-A0AB33H0P3-F1
#
_entry.id   AF-A0AB33H0P3-F1
#
_cell.length_a   1.000
_cell.length_b   1.000
_cell.length_c   1.000
_cell.angle_alpha   90.00
_cell.angle_beta   90.00
_cell.angle_gamma   90.00
#
_symmetry.space_group_name_H-M   'P 1'
#
loop_
_entity.id
_entity.type
_entity.pdbx_description
1 polymer ?
#
loop_
_entity_poly.entity_id
_entity_poly.type
_entity_poly.pdbx_seq_one_letter_code
_entity_poly.pdbx_strand_id
1 'polypeptide(L)' 'MSKQSVKPVLLSDAQLQAIRNIQEQQRKQSGLGVAPSIHEIARGLVDSALAMHAKMKVSA' A
#
# COMPACT_ATOMS: atom_id res chain seq x y z
N MET A 1 -19.61 -2.63 -11.41
CA MET A 1 -18.32 -2.15 -10.86
C MET A 1 -17.36 -1.92 -12.03
N SER A 2 -17.14 -0.67 -12.43
CA SER A 2 -16.13 -0.35 -13.44
C SER A 2 -14.75 -0.73 -12.89
N LYS A 3 -14.11 -1.72 -13.50
CA LYS A 3 -12.73 -2.14 -13.17
C LYS A 3 -11.86 -0.90 -13.32
N GLN A 4 -11.45 -0.27 -12.22
CA GLN A 4 -10.46 0.80 -12.27
C GLN A 4 -9.24 0.23 -13.00
N SER A 5 -8.86 0.87 -14.11
CA SER A 5 -7.74 0.41 -14.93
C SER A 5 -6.45 0.57 -14.15
N VAL A 6 -6.01 -0.51 -13.50
CA VAL A 6 -4.73 -0.56 -12.79
C VAL A 6 -3.61 -0.84 -13.79
N LYS A 7 -2.49 -0.13 -13.65
CA LYS A 7 -1.25 -0.43 -14.38
C LYS A 7 -0.25 -1.10 -13.44
N PRO A 8 0.45 -2.15 -13.89
CA PRO A 8 1.47 -2.80 -13.07
C PRO A 8 2.68 -1.90 -12.89
N VAL A 9 3.27 -1.94 -11.69
CA VAL A 9 4.53 -1.28 -11.34
C VAL A 9 5.45 -2.33 -10.74
N LEU A 10 6.70 -2.36 -11.18
CA LEU A 10 7.71 -3.28 -10.65
C LEU A 10 8.17 -2.79 -9.27
N LEU A 11 8.26 -3.71 -8.33
CA LEU A 11 8.77 -3.48 -6.98
C LEU A 11 9.98 -4.39 -6.77
N SER A 12 10.92 -3.95 -5.93
CA SER A 12 12.01 -4.81 -5.50
C SER A 12 11.51 -5.88 -4.52
N ASP A 13 12.28 -6.96 -4.38
CA ASP A 13 11.96 -8.01 -3.42
C ASP A 13 11.84 -7.47 -1.99
N ALA A 14 12.73 -6.55 -1.60
CA ALA A 14 12.71 -5.92 -0.29
C ALA A 14 11.41 -5.13 -0.06
N GLN A 15 10.93 -4.40 -1.08
CA GLN A 15 9.65 -3.68 -1.01
C GLN A 15 8.47 -4.66 -0.88
N LEU A 16 8.48 -5.75 -1.66
CA LEU A 16 7.42 -6.76 -1.59
C LEU A 16 7.39 -7.47 -0.22
N GLN A 17 8.56 -7.78 0.35
CA GLN A 17 8.67 -8.35 1.70
C GLN A 17 8.15 -7.39 2.77
N ALA A 18 8.48 -6.11 2.68
CA ALA A 18 7.93 -5.11 3.59
C ALA A 18 6.39 -5.05 3.54
N ILE A 19 5.81 -5.11 2.34
CA ILE A 19 4.34 -5.14 2.15
C ILE A 19 3.73 -6.42 2.74
N ARG A 20 4.37 -7.58 2.57
CA ARG A 20 3.93 -8.85 3.17
C ARG A 20 3.93 -8.79 4.70
N ASN A 21 4.99 -8.21 5.29
CA ASN A 21 5.07 -8.05 6.74
C ASN A 21 3.92 -7.18 7.28
N ILE A 22 3.57 -6.10 6.57
CA ILE A 22 2.41 -5.27 6.91
C ILE A 22 1.12 -6.08 6.86
N GLN A 23 0.93 -6.88 5.80
CA GLN A 23 -0.25 -7.73 5.66
C GLN A 23 -0.37 -8.73 6.83
N GLU A 24 0.74 -9.38 7.20
CA GLU A 24 0.76 -10.32 8.32
C GLU A 24 0.46 -9.65 9.67
N GLN A 25 1.01 -8.45 9.90
CA GLN A 25 0.72 -7.68 11.10
C GLN A 25 -0.77 -7.34 11.20
N GLN A 26 -1.38 -6.86 10.11
CA GLN A 26 -2.81 -6.55 10.07
C GLN A 26 -3.66 -7.80 10.26
N ARG A 27 -3.24 -8.93 9.69
CA ARG A 27 -3.93 -10.21 9.87
C ARG A 27 -3.94 -10.64 11.35
N LYS A 28 -2.80 -10.49 12.04
CA LYS A 28 -2.67 -10.81 13.48
C LYS A 28 -3.49 -9.87 14.35
N GLN A 29 -3.63 -8.60 13.95
CA GLN A 29 -4.43 -7.60 14.67
C GLN A 29 -5.93 -7.75 14.41
N SER A 30 -6.31 -8.37 13.30
CA SER A 30 -7.70 -8.64 12.96
C SER A 30 -8.24 -9.78 13.83
N GLY A 31 -9.28 -9.51 14.64
CA GLY A 31 -9.98 -10.54 15.41
C GLY A 31 -10.65 -11.62 14.55
N LEU A 32 -10.76 -11.38 13.23
CA LEU A 32 -11.29 -12.34 12.24
C LEU A 32 -10.19 -12.96 11.37
N GLY A 33 -8.92 -12.60 11.59
CA GLY A 33 -7.79 -13.12 10.81
C GLY A 33 -7.77 -12.68 9.34
N VAL A 34 -8.44 -11.56 9.01
CA VAL A 34 -8.48 -10.99 7.66
C VAL A 34 -7.49 -9.84 7.53
N ALA A 35 -6.89 -9.69 6.35
CA ALA A 35 -6.01 -8.58 6.01
C ALA A 35 -6.30 -8.12 4.57
N PRO A 36 -6.09 -6.84 4.26
CA PRO A 36 -6.17 -6.34 2.89
C PRO A 36 -5.14 -7.05 2.00
N SER A 37 -5.39 -7.04 0.70
CA SER A 37 -4.49 -7.62 -0.29
C SER A 37 -3.20 -6.80 -0.41
N ILE A 38 -2.14 -7.45 -0.93
CA ILE A 38 -0.87 -6.80 -1.27
C ILE A 38 -1.09 -5.55 -2.15
N HIS A 39 -2.02 -5.62 -3.11
CA HIS A 39 -2.33 -4.51 -4.01
C HIS A 39 -2.96 -3.31 -3.30
N GLU A 40 -3.85 -3.56 -2.34
CA GLU A 40 -4.49 -2.51 -1.54
C GLU A 40 -3.48 -1.83 -0.63
N ILE A 41 -2.62 -2.62 0.03
CA ILE A 41 -1.54 -2.08 0.87
C ILE A 41 -0.57 -1.25 0.03
N ALA A 42 -0.10 -1.78 -1.10
CA ALA A 42 0.82 -1.08 -1.99
C ALA A 42 0.23 0.26 -2.49
N ARG A 43 -1.04 0.25 -2.90
CA ARG A 43 -1.73 1.47 -3.33
C ARG A 43 -1.83 2.49 -2.20
N GLY A 44 -2.26 2.07 -1.02
CA GLY A 44 -2.37 2.97 0.13
C GLY A 44 -1.03 3.58 0.55
N LEU A 45 0.07 2.82 0.46
CA LEU A 45 1.41 3.33 0.69
C LEU A 45 1.83 4.38 -0.34
N VAL A 46 1.59 4.10 -1.64
CA VAL A 46 1.89 5.04 -2.72
C VAL A 46 1.06 6.32 -2.61
N ASP A 47 -0.24 6.20 -2.37
CA ASP A 47 -1.14 7.35 -2.19
C ASP A 47 -0.68 8.23 -1.02
N SER A 48 -0.29 7.61 0.09
CA SER A 48 0.21 8.31 1.28
C SER A 48 1.52 9.05 0.98
N ALA A 49 2.47 8.38 0.31
CA ALA A 49 3.75 8.98 -0.06
C ALA A 49 3.57 10.16 -1.04
N LEU A 50 2.68 10.02 -2.03
CA LEU A 50 2.37 11.09 -2.98
C LEU A 50 1.68 12.28 -2.30
N ALA A 51 0.76 12.02 -1.36
CA ALA A 51 0.11 13.08 -0.59
C ALA A 51 1.09 13.83 0.31
N MET A 52 2.02 13.12 0.95
CA MET A 52 3.11 13.74 1.73
C MET A 52 4.01 14.61 0.85
N HIS A 53 4.44 14.08 -0.30
CA HIS A 53 5.25 14.83 -1.27
C HIS A 53 4.56 16.08 -1.80
N ALA A 54 3.26 15.98 -2.11
CA ALA A 54 2.46 17.12 -2.55
C ALA A 54 2.38 18.20 -1.47
N LYS A 55 2.15 17.83 -0.21
CA LYS A 55 2.13 18.78 0.93
C LYS A 55 3.46 19.51 1.10
N MET A 56 4.58 18.80 0.97
CA MET A 56 5.92 19.41 1.10
C MET A 56 6.18 20.46 0.01
N LYS A 57 5.67 20.27 -1.21
CA LYS A 57 5.85 21.23 -2.31
C LYS A 57 5.04 22.52 -2.18
N VAL A 58 3.99 22.54 -1.35
CA VAL A 58 3.11 23.71 -1.16
C VAL A 58 3.61 24.59 0.00
N SER A 59 4.55 24.11 0.80
CA SER A 59 5.15 24.84 1.93
C SER A 59 6.53 25.42 1.64
N ALA A 60 7.00 25.38 0.38
CA ALA A 60 8.25 25.98 -0.10
C ALA A 60 7.94 27.10 -1.09
#